data_AF-A0A821CLW3-F1
#
_entry.id   AF-A0A821CLW3-F1
#
_cell.length_a   1.000
_cell.length_b   1.000
_cell.length_c   1.000
_cell.angle_alpha   90.00
_cell.angle_beta   90.00
_cell.angle_gamma   90.00
#
_symmetry.space_group_name_H-M   'P 1'
#
loop_
_entity.id
_entity.type
_entity.pdbx_description
1 polymer ?
#
loop_
_entity_poly.entity_id
_entity_poly.type
_entity_poly.pdbx_seq_one_letter_code
_entity_poly.pdbx_strand_id
1 'polypeptide(L)'
;YFHRMIIYALKIRVAYTGLIFRKILRLSSHSVNSLSSGQITNFVSNDASQIELALYFIHYLWVAPVEIALVIIFFWQYVKYICFIAVGYTLFLLTIQASFGRLFVYLRTRILQVTDERVKLMSEIIKSMRIVKMYCWETAFYNKIISIRKREIIRYGFRLLLDCIQTLLSHTYMSVTFLMMYGTMWSLGIQFDTRFFALASCMLGYMRLSIIDFFTYAVRYLVYYLAAKKRIQTFLLLDESERDNRLLSTSMIDIVSDGYSTKEEIHEDKIIIDKPIKTSPSVVCNLKQACWDQF
;
A
#
# COMPACT_ATOMS: atom_id res chain seq x y z
N TYR A 1 -8.54 -20.52 0.80
CA TYR A 1 -7.59 -19.41 0.96
C TYR A 1 -8.31 -18.06 1.03
N PHE A 2 -8.92 -17.58 -0.07
CA PHE A 2 -9.53 -16.25 -0.17
C PHE A 2 -10.46 -15.85 0.99
N HIS A 3 -11.39 -16.71 1.38
CA HIS A 3 -12.29 -16.44 2.51
C HIS A 3 -11.55 -16.13 3.83
N ARG A 4 -10.48 -16.89 4.14
CA ARG A 4 -9.68 -16.65 5.34
C ARG A 4 -8.94 -15.30 5.25
N MET A 5 -8.40 -14.96 4.08
CA MET A 5 -7.70 -13.69 3.86
C MET A 5 -8.63 -12.49 4.03
N ILE A 6 -9.84 -12.57 3.51
CA ILE A 6 -10.86 -11.53 3.68
C ILE A 6 -11.19 -11.35 5.16
N ILE A 7 -11.40 -12.45 5.91
CA ILE A 7 -11.65 -12.37 7.35
C ILE A 7 -10.48 -11.72 8.09
N TYR A 8 -9.23 -12.10 7.78
CA TYR A 8 -8.06 -11.50 8.42
C TYR A 8 -7.92 -10.01 8.08
N ALA A 9 -8.12 -9.62 6.82
CA ALA A 9 -8.08 -8.23 6.38
C ALA A 9 -9.16 -7.39 7.10
N LEU A 10 -10.38 -7.92 7.24
CA LEU A 10 -11.46 -7.27 7.98
C LEU A 10 -11.15 -7.15 9.48
N LYS A 11 -10.61 -8.20 10.11
CA LYS A 11 -10.17 -8.14 11.52
C LYS A 11 -9.11 -7.06 11.72
N ILE A 12 -8.13 -6.96 10.81
CA ILE A 12 -7.09 -5.93 10.87
C ILE A 12 -7.70 -4.54 10.68
N ARG A 13 -8.65 -4.36 9.75
CA ARG A 13 -9.36 -3.08 9.56
C ARG A 13 -10.10 -2.63 10.81
N VAL A 14 -10.81 -3.55 11.49
CA VAL A 14 -11.51 -3.24 12.75
C VAL A 14 -10.52 -2.89 13.85
N ALA A 15 -9.46 -3.68 14.03
CA ALA A 15 -8.42 -3.40 15.02
C ALA A 15 -7.73 -2.06 14.78
N TYR A 16 -7.38 -1.75 13.53
CA TYR A 16 -6.78 -0.49 13.11
C TYR A 16 -7.69 0.71 13.39
N THR A 17 -8.97 0.60 13.04
CA THR A 17 -9.95 1.65 13.28
C THR A 17 -10.13 1.89 14.79
N GLY A 18 -10.21 0.81 15.58
CA GLY A 18 -10.26 0.90 17.05
C GLY A 18 -9.02 1.54 17.66
N LEU A 19 -7.84 1.24 17.12
CA LEU A 19 -6.57 1.85 17.54
C LEU A 19 -6.54 3.37 17.26
N ILE A 20 -7.02 3.80 16.10
CA ILE A 20 -7.18 5.22 15.79
C ILE A 20 -8.12 5.90 16.79
N PHE A 21 -9.30 5.33 17.02
CA PHE A 21 -10.26 5.89 17.97
C PHE A 21 -9.67 6.01 19.38
N ARG A 22 -8.97 4.99 19.87
CA ARG A 22 -8.27 5.03 21.16
C ARG A 22 -7.21 6.14 21.21
N LYS A 23 -6.40 6.29 20.16
CA LYS A 23 -5.39 7.37 20.10
C LYS A 23 -6.05 8.74 20.14
N ILE A 24 -7.14 8.96 19.38
CA ILE A 24 -7.89 10.24 19.35
C ILE A 24 -8.33 10.66 20.75
N LEU A 25 -8.78 9.72 21.58
CA LEU A 25 -9.24 10.01 22.95
C LEU A 25 -8.09 10.37 23.91
N ARG A 26 -6.84 10.03 23.58
CA ARG A 26 -5.65 10.28 24.41
C ARG A 26 -4.81 11.47 23.97
N LEU A 27 -5.04 11.99 22.75
CA LEU A 27 -4.29 13.11 22.20
C LEU A 27 -4.44 14.39 23.06
N SER A 28 -3.36 15.17 23.14
CA SER A 28 -3.39 16.47 23.81
C SER A 28 -4.30 17.45 23.06
N SER A 29 -4.87 18.45 23.75
CA SER A 29 -5.71 19.47 23.09
C SER A 29 -4.97 20.22 21.97
N HIS A 30 -3.66 20.42 22.11
CA HIS A 30 -2.82 21.03 21.08
C HIS A 30 -2.73 20.14 19.83
N SER A 31 -2.45 18.86 20.00
CA SER A 31 -2.34 17.90 18.91
C SER A 31 -3.70 17.62 18.24
N VAL A 32 -4.79 17.59 19.01
CA VAL A 32 -6.16 17.49 18.45
C VAL A 32 -6.48 18.70 17.56
N ASN A 33 -6.14 19.91 18.00
CA ASN A 33 -6.37 21.13 17.20
C ASN A 33 -5.53 21.19 15.91
N SER A 34 -4.37 20.52 15.90
CA SER A 34 -3.52 20.39 14.70
C SER A 34 -4.12 19.45 13.64
N LEU A 35 -5.00 18.54 14.05
CA LEU A 35 -5.65 17.56 13.19
C LEU A 35 -7.01 18.08 12.72
N SER A 36 -7.24 18.03 11.41
CA SER A 36 -8.58 18.28 10.88
C SER A 36 -9.47 17.05 11.07
N SER A 37 -10.74 17.26 11.43
CA SER A 37 -11.77 16.20 11.41
C SER A 37 -11.83 15.43 10.06
N GLY A 38 -11.51 16.13 8.96
CA GLY A 38 -11.39 15.51 7.63
C GLY A 38 -10.22 14.52 7.50
N GLN A 39 -9.09 14.78 8.17
CA GLN A 39 -7.93 13.87 8.16
C GLN A 39 -8.23 12.57 8.91
N ILE A 40 -8.92 12.66 10.06
CA ILE A 40 -9.36 11.49 10.83
C ILE A 40 -10.31 10.64 10.00
N THR A 41 -11.28 11.27 9.35
CA THR A 41 -12.24 10.57 8.48
C THR A 41 -11.53 9.87 7.32
N ASN A 42 -10.49 10.49 6.77
CA ASN A 42 -9.66 9.90 5.72
C ASN A 42 -8.87 8.66 6.19
N PHE A 43 -8.35 8.67 7.43
CA PHE A 43 -7.66 7.52 8.01
C PHE A 43 -8.59 6.30 8.15
N VAL A 44 -9.80 6.52 8.64
CA VAL A 44 -10.79 5.45 8.89
C VAL A 44 -11.44 4.95 7.59
N SER A 45 -11.65 5.84 6.63
CA SER A 45 -12.42 5.50 5.43
C SER A 45 -11.50 5.03 4.29
N ASN A 46 -10.57 5.88 3.87
CA ASN A 46 -9.72 5.61 2.72
C ASN A 46 -8.52 4.74 3.11
N ASP A 47 -7.75 5.14 4.12
CA ASP A 47 -6.50 4.43 4.45
C ASP A 47 -6.77 3.02 4.98
N ALA A 48 -7.83 2.83 5.79
CA ALA A 48 -8.27 1.52 6.23
C ALA A 48 -8.63 0.58 5.05
N SER A 49 -9.33 1.10 4.05
CA SER A 49 -9.71 0.33 2.85
C SER A 49 -8.49 -0.03 1.99
N GLN A 50 -7.52 0.89 1.85
CA GLN A 50 -6.28 0.59 1.13
C GLN A 50 -5.45 -0.49 1.84
N ILE A 51 -5.38 -0.45 3.19
CA ILE A 51 -4.70 -1.48 3.99
C ILE A 51 -5.38 -2.85 3.81
N GLU A 52 -6.72 -2.89 3.85
CA GLU A 52 -7.50 -4.11 3.64
C GLU A 52 -7.19 -4.76 2.28
N LEU A 53 -7.22 -3.97 1.21
CA LEU A 53 -6.90 -4.44 -0.14
C LEU A 53 -5.43 -4.85 -0.29
N ALA A 54 -4.50 -4.13 0.35
CA ALA A 54 -3.09 -4.50 0.32
C ALA A 54 -2.86 -5.87 0.97
N LEU A 55 -3.46 -6.14 2.13
CA LEU A 55 -3.35 -7.43 2.81
C LEU A 55 -3.90 -8.59 1.98
N TYR A 56 -4.95 -8.33 1.19
CA TYR A 56 -5.50 -9.33 0.28
C TYR A 56 -4.52 -9.73 -0.83
N PHE A 57 -3.82 -8.76 -1.44
CA PHE A 57 -2.95 -9.02 -2.60
C PHE A 57 -1.48 -9.26 -2.26
N ILE A 58 -0.98 -8.88 -1.08
CA ILE A 58 0.47 -8.87 -0.78
C ILE A 58 1.14 -10.24 -0.90
N HIS A 59 0.39 -11.32 -0.70
CA HIS A 59 0.91 -12.69 -0.82
C HIS A 59 1.34 -13.05 -2.24
N TYR A 60 0.75 -12.41 -3.25
CA TYR A 60 1.13 -12.66 -4.64
C TYR A 60 2.54 -12.18 -4.99
N LEU A 61 3.15 -11.32 -4.15
CA LEU A 61 4.54 -10.88 -4.35
C LEU A 61 5.55 -12.02 -4.17
N TRP A 62 5.32 -12.91 -3.19
CA TRP A 62 6.21 -14.05 -2.94
C TRP A 62 5.72 -15.35 -3.57
N VAL A 63 4.42 -15.47 -3.88
CA VAL A 63 3.90 -16.60 -4.65
C VAL A 63 4.40 -16.56 -6.10
N ALA A 64 4.54 -15.38 -6.70
CA ALA A 64 5.03 -15.23 -8.08
C ALA A 64 6.37 -15.95 -8.37
N PRO A 65 7.47 -15.76 -7.59
CA PRO A 65 8.73 -16.46 -7.86
C PRO A 65 8.62 -17.98 -7.65
N VAL A 66 7.81 -18.43 -6.69
CA VAL A 66 7.57 -19.87 -6.46
C VAL A 66 6.84 -20.47 -7.67
N GLU A 67 5.86 -19.77 -8.21
CA GLU A 67 5.09 -20.20 -9.36
C GLU A 67 5.93 -20.25 -10.64
N ILE A 68 6.80 -19.26 -10.87
CA ILE A 68 7.77 -19.29 -11.98
C ILE A 68 8.69 -20.52 -11.87
N ALA A 69 9.18 -20.84 -10.67
CA ALA A 69 10.00 -22.03 -10.45
C ALA A 69 9.24 -23.32 -10.78
N LEU A 70 7.97 -23.44 -10.38
CA LEU A 70 7.13 -24.59 -10.71
C LEU A 70 6.93 -24.74 -12.22
N VAL A 71 6.66 -23.65 -12.94
CA VAL A 71 6.50 -23.70 -14.40
C VAL A 71 7.78 -24.16 -15.09
N ILE A 72 8.95 -23.72 -14.62
CA ILE A 72 10.24 -24.23 -15.13
C ILE A 72 10.32 -25.74 -14.92
N ILE A 73 10.04 -26.25 -13.72
CA ILE A 73 10.12 -27.70 -13.42
C ILE A 73 9.18 -28.51 -14.32
N PHE A 74 7.92 -28.07 -14.47
CA PHE A 74 6.95 -28.77 -15.31
C PHE A 74 7.33 -28.71 -16.78
N PHE A 75 7.69 -27.55 -17.32
CA PHE A 75 8.00 -27.42 -18.74
C PHE A 75 9.33 -28.07 -19.12
N TRP A 76 10.28 -28.15 -18.18
CA TRP A 76 11.56 -28.84 -18.39
C TRP A 76 11.38 -30.30 -18.80
N GLN A 77 10.38 -30.98 -18.22
CA GLN A 77 10.10 -32.39 -18.51
C GLN A 77 9.61 -32.62 -19.95
N TYR A 78 8.92 -31.65 -20.55
CA TYR A 78 8.34 -31.78 -21.90
C TYR A 78 9.21 -31.16 -22.98
N VAL A 79 9.66 -29.92 -22.80
CA VAL A 79 10.22 -29.10 -23.88
C VAL A 79 11.63 -28.58 -23.57
N LYS A 80 12.21 -29.02 -22.45
CA LYS A 80 13.58 -28.68 -22.02
C LYS A 80 13.81 -27.17 -22.10
N TYR A 81 14.74 -26.71 -22.94
CA TYR A 81 15.18 -25.33 -23.04
C TYR A 81 14.11 -24.33 -23.55
N ILE A 82 13.06 -24.80 -24.23
CA ILE A 82 12.01 -23.89 -24.75
C ILE A 82 11.21 -23.24 -23.61
N CYS A 83 11.24 -23.81 -22.40
CA CYS A 83 10.60 -23.20 -21.23
C CYS A 83 11.12 -21.78 -20.93
N PHE A 84 12.38 -21.49 -21.24
CA PHE A 84 12.99 -20.19 -20.97
C PHE A 84 12.39 -19.06 -21.81
N ILE A 85 11.77 -19.37 -22.94
CA ILE A 85 11.08 -18.37 -23.77
C ILE A 85 9.83 -17.86 -23.05
N ALA A 86 9.04 -18.78 -22.49
CA ALA A 86 7.86 -18.42 -21.71
C ALA A 86 8.24 -17.64 -20.45
N VAL A 87 9.25 -18.11 -19.73
CA VAL A 87 9.74 -17.44 -18.52
C VAL A 87 10.31 -16.07 -18.84
N GLY A 88 11.12 -15.95 -19.90
CA GLY A 88 11.69 -14.69 -20.34
C GLY A 88 10.63 -13.65 -20.70
N TYR A 89 9.61 -14.05 -21.48
CA TYR A 89 8.49 -13.18 -21.81
C TYR A 89 7.66 -12.80 -20.57
N THR A 90 7.47 -13.74 -19.64
CA THR A 90 6.77 -13.48 -18.37
C THR A 90 7.51 -12.46 -17.53
N LEU A 91 8.83 -12.59 -17.37
CA LEU A 91 9.65 -11.62 -16.65
C LEU A 91 9.64 -10.25 -17.32
N PHE A 92 9.74 -10.22 -18.66
CA PHE A 92 9.63 -8.98 -19.42
C PHE A 92 8.30 -8.27 -19.16
N LEU A 93 7.17 -8.98 -19.27
CA LEU A 93 5.86 -8.40 -18.95
C LEU A 93 5.73 -8.00 -17.49
N LEU A 94 6.29 -8.76 -16.56
CA LEU A 94 6.27 -8.43 -15.14
C LEU A 94 6.91 -7.06 -14.87
N THR A 95 8.04 -6.76 -15.52
CA THR A 95 8.70 -5.45 -15.39
C THR A 95 7.86 -4.30 -15.95
N ILE A 96 7.21 -4.51 -17.10
CA ILE A 96 6.28 -3.55 -17.70
C ILE A 96 5.10 -3.30 -16.77
N GLN A 97 4.49 -4.37 -16.26
CA GLN A 97 3.34 -4.32 -15.36
C GLN A 97 3.67 -3.64 -14.02
N ALA A 98 4.85 -3.91 -13.44
CA ALA A 98 5.33 -3.20 -12.26
C ALA A 98 5.50 -1.69 -12.49
N SER A 99 5.97 -1.31 -13.69
CA SER A 99 6.09 0.10 -14.10
C SER A 99 4.72 0.78 -14.22
N PHE A 100 3.73 0.09 -14.79
CA PHE A 100 2.34 0.55 -14.78
C PHE A 100 1.83 0.81 -13.36
N GLY A 101 2.13 -0.08 -12.40
CA GLY A 101 1.77 0.11 -11.00
C GLY A 101 2.20 1.47 -10.44
N ARG A 102 3.45 1.88 -10.68
CA ARG A 102 3.97 3.21 -10.28
C ARG A 102 3.28 4.34 -11.05
N LEU A 103 3.08 4.17 -12.35
CA LEU A 103 2.42 5.16 -13.20
C LEU A 103 0.98 5.43 -12.75
N PHE A 104 0.22 4.40 -12.35
CA PHE A 104 -1.14 4.57 -11.81
C PHE A 104 -1.17 5.36 -10.52
N VAL A 105 -0.18 5.17 -9.64
CA VAL A 105 -0.06 5.98 -8.42
C VAL A 105 0.21 7.44 -8.78
N TYR A 106 1.15 7.70 -9.69
CA TYR A 106 1.46 9.05 -10.17
C TYR A 106 0.23 9.74 -10.77
N LEU A 107 -0.49 9.05 -11.67
CA LEU A 107 -1.70 9.57 -12.30
C LEU A 107 -2.81 9.84 -11.28
N ARG A 108 -3.00 8.95 -10.30
CA ARG A 108 -3.95 9.16 -9.21
C ARG A 108 -3.65 10.46 -8.46
N THR A 109 -2.38 10.72 -8.14
CA THR A 109 -1.97 11.96 -7.47
C THR A 109 -2.29 13.20 -8.32
N ARG A 110 -2.02 13.17 -9.63
CA ARG A 110 -2.33 14.29 -10.54
C ARG A 110 -3.82 14.54 -10.72
N ILE A 111 -4.61 13.47 -10.74
CA ILE A 111 -6.06 13.55 -10.79
C ILE A 111 -6.58 14.20 -9.51
N LEU A 112 -6.15 13.71 -8.34
CA LEU A 112 -6.57 14.25 -7.04
C LEU A 112 -6.23 15.74 -6.91
N GLN A 113 -5.05 16.19 -7.35
CA GLN A 113 -4.69 17.61 -7.33
C GLN A 113 -5.72 18.51 -8.04
N VAL A 114 -6.29 18.06 -9.15
CA VAL A 114 -7.26 18.86 -9.93
C VAL A 114 -8.68 18.68 -9.43
N THR A 115 -9.01 17.49 -8.94
CA THR A 115 -10.28 17.30 -8.21
C THR A 115 -10.32 18.21 -6.97
N ASP A 116 -9.22 18.33 -6.23
CA ASP A 116 -9.10 19.21 -5.07
C ASP A 116 -9.21 20.69 -5.44
N GLU A 117 -8.56 21.13 -6.53
CA GLU A 117 -8.72 22.50 -7.10
C GLU A 117 -10.20 22.81 -7.36
N ARG A 118 -10.91 21.89 -8.02
CA ARG A 118 -12.34 22.03 -8.34
C ARG A 118 -13.19 22.10 -7.08
N VAL A 119 -13.00 21.18 -6.14
CA VAL A 119 -13.81 21.10 -4.91
C VAL A 119 -13.58 22.31 -4.02
N LYS A 120 -12.34 22.79 -3.92
CA LYS A 120 -12.00 24.01 -3.19
C LYS A 120 -12.69 25.23 -3.79
N LEU A 121 -12.58 25.45 -5.10
CA LEU A 121 -13.21 26.57 -5.79
C LEU A 121 -14.74 26.53 -5.66
N MET A 122 -15.36 25.36 -5.80
CA MET A 122 -16.79 25.18 -5.56
C MET A 122 -17.18 25.58 -4.12
N SER A 123 -16.38 25.17 -3.14
CA SER A 123 -16.65 25.49 -1.73
C SER A 123 -16.54 26.99 -1.44
N GLU A 124 -15.61 27.69 -2.08
CA GLU A 124 -15.45 29.16 -1.96
C GLU A 124 -16.62 29.93 -2.60
N ILE A 125 -17.08 29.47 -3.77
CA ILE A 125 -18.24 30.08 -4.46
C ILE A 125 -19.51 29.90 -3.62
N ILE A 126 -19.76 28.71 -3.07
CA ILE A 126 -20.95 28.45 -2.25
C ILE A 126 -20.97 29.35 -1.01
N LYS A 127 -19.81 29.55 -0.36
CA LYS A 127 -19.68 30.48 0.78
C LYS A 127 -19.99 31.93 0.42
N SER A 128 -19.77 32.34 -0.82
CA SER A 128 -19.92 33.72 -1.30
C SER A 128 -21.08 33.92 -2.28
N MET A 129 -22.07 33.00 -2.30
CA MET A 129 -23.12 32.96 -3.32
C MET A 129 -23.94 34.25 -3.46
N ARG A 130 -24.17 34.97 -2.35
CA ARG A 130 -24.90 36.26 -2.38
C ARG A 130 -24.19 37.31 -3.25
N ILE A 131 -22.87 37.40 -3.15
CA ILE A 131 -22.05 38.34 -3.93
C ILE A 131 -22.07 37.94 -5.40
N VAL A 132 -21.92 36.64 -5.69
CA VAL A 132 -21.95 36.11 -7.06
C VAL A 132 -23.25 36.49 -7.77
N LYS A 133 -24.39 36.36 -7.10
CA LYS A 133 -25.70 36.75 -7.64
C LYS A 133 -25.86 38.26 -7.79
N MET A 134 -25.41 39.04 -6.81
CA MET A 134 -25.49 40.51 -6.83
C MET A 134 -24.77 41.11 -8.06
N TYR A 135 -23.64 40.51 -8.46
CA TYR A 135 -22.85 40.95 -9.62
C TYR A 135 -23.12 40.14 -10.90
N CYS A 136 -24.09 39.21 -10.90
CA CYS A 136 -24.39 38.33 -12.03
C CYS A 136 -23.16 37.56 -12.58
N TRP A 137 -22.21 37.20 -11.71
CA TRP A 137 -20.96 36.50 -12.09
C TRP A 137 -21.12 34.98 -12.33
N GLU A 138 -22.35 34.47 -12.33
CA GLU A 138 -22.65 33.04 -12.42
C GLU A 138 -22.04 32.39 -13.67
N THR A 139 -22.15 33.04 -14.83
CA THR A 139 -21.61 32.55 -16.10
C THR A 139 -20.08 32.52 -16.11
N ALA A 140 -19.42 33.52 -15.52
CA ALA A 140 -17.97 33.58 -15.42
C ALA A 140 -17.42 32.44 -14.53
N PHE A 141 -18.02 32.21 -13.36
CA PHE A 141 -17.64 31.11 -12.49
C PHE A 141 -17.95 29.74 -13.09
N TYR A 142 -19.09 29.60 -13.77
CA TYR A 142 -19.43 28.38 -14.51
C TYR A 142 -18.35 28.04 -15.55
N ASN A 143 -17.95 29.01 -16.36
CA ASN A 143 -16.89 28.84 -17.35
C ASN A 143 -15.54 28.49 -16.72
N LYS A 144 -15.23 29.06 -15.54
CA LYS A 144 -14.03 28.69 -14.79
C LYS A 144 -14.09 27.23 -14.32
N ILE A 145 -15.18 26.82 -13.69
CA ILE A 145 -15.38 25.44 -13.20
C ILE A 145 -15.29 24.43 -14.35
N ILE A 146 -15.96 24.71 -15.47
CA ILE A 146 -15.98 23.77 -16.60
C ILE A 146 -14.60 23.61 -17.23
N SER A 147 -13.77 24.67 -17.22
CA SER A 147 -12.38 24.57 -17.67
C SER A 147 -11.55 23.62 -16.78
N ILE A 148 -11.74 23.65 -15.47
CA ILE A 148 -11.09 22.73 -14.52
C ILE A 148 -11.62 21.31 -14.73
N ARG A 149 -12.94 21.15 -14.87
CA ARG A 149 -13.58 19.86 -15.11
C ARG A 149 -13.13 19.21 -16.41
N LYS A 150 -12.92 19.97 -17.48
CA LYS A 150 -12.34 19.46 -18.74
C LYS A 150 -10.93 18.90 -18.52
N ARG A 151 -10.06 19.61 -17.79
CA ARG A 151 -8.71 19.09 -17.44
C ARG A 151 -8.77 17.82 -16.60
N GLU A 152 -9.73 17.76 -15.67
CA GLU A 152 -9.96 16.57 -14.84
C GLU A 152 -10.37 15.35 -15.70
N ILE A 153 -11.38 15.51 -16.56
CA ILE A 153 -11.89 14.45 -17.45
C ILE A 153 -10.80 13.92 -18.38
N ILE A 154 -9.98 14.80 -18.97
CA ILE A 154 -8.87 14.38 -19.85
C ILE A 154 -7.89 13.46 -19.10
N ARG A 155 -7.55 13.79 -17.84
CA ARG A 155 -6.66 12.94 -17.04
C ARG A 155 -7.30 11.61 -16.64
N TYR A 156 -8.59 11.60 -16.31
CA TYR A 156 -9.32 10.36 -16.08
C TYR A 156 -9.38 9.50 -17.35
N GLY A 157 -9.63 10.11 -18.51
CA GLY A 157 -9.63 9.42 -19.81
C GLY A 157 -8.27 8.79 -20.11
N PHE A 158 -7.18 9.52 -19.87
CA PHE A 158 -5.83 8.98 -20.04
C PHE A 158 -5.54 7.81 -19.07
N ARG A 159 -5.96 7.91 -17.81
CA ARG A 159 -5.87 6.78 -16.85
C ARG A 159 -6.65 5.56 -17.35
N LEU A 160 -7.88 5.75 -17.82
CA LEU A 160 -8.72 4.66 -18.33
C LEU A 160 -8.10 4.01 -19.56
N LEU A 161 -7.54 4.80 -20.48
CA LEU A 161 -6.81 4.28 -21.64
C LEU A 161 -5.65 3.38 -21.21
N LEU A 162 -4.86 3.80 -20.21
CA LEU A 162 -3.77 2.98 -19.69
C LEU A 162 -4.26 1.70 -18.99
N ASP A 163 -5.39 1.75 -18.30
CA ASP A 163 -6.03 0.57 -17.69
C ASP A 163 -6.51 -0.43 -18.76
N CYS A 164 -7.07 0.07 -19.87
CA CYS A 164 -7.40 -0.74 -21.04
C CYS A 164 -6.14 -1.38 -21.65
N ILE A 165 -5.07 -0.61 -21.85
CA ILE A 165 -3.80 -1.14 -22.39
C ILE A 165 -3.23 -2.22 -21.45
N GLN A 166 -3.24 -1.98 -20.14
CA GLN A 166 -2.78 -2.95 -19.15
C GLN A 166 -3.57 -4.25 -19.21
N THR A 167 -4.90 -4.14 -19.32
CA THR A 167 -5.82 -5.29 -19.40
C THR A 167 -5.63 -6.06 -20.71
N LEU A 168 -5.43 -5.35 -21.82
CA LEU A 168 -5.13 -5.95 -23.13
C LEU A 168 -3.80 -6.71 -23.09
N LEU A 169 -2.73 -6.10 -22.54
CA LEU A 169 -1.43 -6.75 -22.36
C LEU A 169 -1.52 -8.03 -21.52
N SER A 170 -2.39 -8.04 -20.49
CA SER A 170 -2.65 -9.25 -19.71
C SER A 170 -3.37 -10.33 -20.53
N HIS A 171 -4.43 -9.98 -21.26
CA HIS A 171 -5.20 -10.98 -22.03
C HIS A 171 -4.42 -11.54 -23.22
N THR A 172 -3.57 -10.74 -23.87
CA THR A 172 -2.74 -11.20 -24.98
C THR A 172 -1.58 -12.09 -24.54
N TYR A 173 -1.23 -12.09 -23.24
CA TYR A 173 -0.13 -12.89 -22.69
C TYR A 173 -0.16 -14.34 -23.15
N MET A 174 -1.30 -15.02 -23.01
CA MET A 174 -1.39 -16.45 -23.33
C MET A 174 -1.12 -16.69 -24.80
N SER A 175 -1.78 -15.94 -25.68
CA SER A 175 -1.64 -16.09 -27.12
C SER A 175 -0.22 -15.78 -27.60
N VAL A 176 0.40 -14.70 -27.11
CA VAL A 176 1.76 -14.32 -27.51
C VAL A 176 2.78 -15.32 -27.00
N THR A 177 2.71 -15.72 -25.73
CA THR A 177 3.63 -16.72 -25.16
C THR A 177 3.52 -18.03 -25.92
N PHE A 178 2.30 -18.46 -26.22
CA PHE A 178 2.05 -19.69 -26.95
C PHE A 178 2.60 -19.63 -28.38
N LEU A 179 2.38 -18.53 -29.10
CA LEU A 179 2.95 -18.32 -30.44
C LEU A 179 4.48 -18.33 -30.42
N MET A 180 5.12 -17.70 -29.43
CA MET A 180 6.59 -17.70 -29.30
C MET A 180 7.14 -19.11 -29.02
N MET A 181 6.49 -19.88 -28.14
CA MET A 181 6.88 -21.26 -27.86
C MET A 181 6.68 -22.16 -29.08
N TYR A 182 5.53 -22.07 -29.75
CA TYR A 182 5.25 -22.86 -30.94
C TYR A 182 6.21 -22.52 -32.09
N GLY A 183 6.49 -21.23 -32.34
CA GLY A 183 7.42 -20.80 -33.38
C GLY A 183 8.84 -21.33 -33.16
N THR A 184 9.29 -21.42 -31.90
CA THR A 184 10.61 -21.99 -31.60
C THR A 184 10.64 -23.51 -31.66
N MET A 185 9.56 -24.20 -31.27
CA MET A 185 9.41 -25.64 -31.52
C MET A 185 9.47 -25.97 -33.01
N TRP A 186 8.76 -25.19 -33.82
CA TRP A 186 8.77 -25.32 -35.28
C TRP A 186 10.18 -25.13 -35.85
N SER A 187 10.88 -24.07 -35.43
CA SER A 187 12.25 -23.79 -35.90
C SER A 187 13.26 -24.87 -35.50
N LEU A 188 13.03 -25.58 -34.40
CA LEU A 188 13.91 -26.66 -33.91
C LEU A 188 13.50 -28.04 -34.43
N GLY A 189 12.42 -28.15 -35.22
CA GLY A 189 11.91 -29.43 -35.73
C GLY A 189 11.38 -30.36 -34.64
N ILE A 190 11.00 -29.82 -33.47
CA ILE A 190 10.48 -30.62 -32.35
C ILE A 190 8.99 -30.91 -32.60
N GLN A 191 8.61 -32.19 -32.50
CA GLN A 191 7.22 -32.60 -32.73
C GLN A 191 6.27 -32.00 -31.69
N PHE A 192 5.09 -31.64 -32.16
CA PHE A 192 4.03 -31.06 -31.33
C PHE A 192 3.26 -32.16 -30.59
N ASP A 193 3.38 -32.20 -29.26
CA ASP A 193 2.56 -33.08 -28.42
C ASP A 193 1.30 -32.35 -27.94
N THR A 194 0.13 -32.92 -28.24
CA THR A 194 -1.18 -32.43 -27.78
C THR A 194 -1.28 -32.37 -26.25
N ARG A 195 -0.61 -33.27 -25.53
CA ARG A 195 -0.60 -33.26 -24.06
C ARG A 195 0.11 -32.04 -23.51
N PHE A 196 1.24 -31.69 -24.12
CA PHE A 196 1.99 -30.49 -23.77
C PHE A 196 1.16 -29.23 -24.03
N PHE A 197 0.41 -29.17 -25.14
CA PHE A 197 -0.49 -28.04 -25.43
C PHE A 197 -1.53 -27.80 -24.33
N ALA A 198 -2.20 -28.87 -23.90
CA ALA A 198 -3.22 -28.78 -22.86
C ALA A 198 -2.62 -28.34 -21.51
N LEU A 199 -1.45 -28.88 -21.15
CA LEU A 199 -0.75 -28.48 -19.93
C LEU A 199 -0.28 -27.02 -20.00
N ALA A 200 0.37 -26.63 -21.09
CA ALA A 200 0.91 -25.29 -21.28
C ALA A 200 -0.20 -24.23 -21.28
N SER A 201 -1.32 -24.46 -21.97
CA SER A 201 -2.46 -23.55 -21.96
C SER A 201 -3.05 -23.37 -20.56
N CYS A 202 -3.24 -24.44 -19.79
CA CYS A 202 -3.73 -24.36 -18.42
C CYS A 202 -2.76 -23.57 -17.51
N MET A 203 -1.46 -23.90 -17.56
CA MET A 203 -0.43 -23.25 -16.73
C MET A 203 -0.23 -21.77 -17.08
N LEU A 204 -0.16 -21.44 -18.37
CA LEU A 204 -0.08 -20.04 -18.82
C LEU A 204 -1.34 -19.24 -18.41
N GLY A 205 -2.51 -19.89 -18.37
CA GLY A 205 -3.75 -19.25 -17.94
C GLY A 205 -3.76 -18.94 -16.46
N TYR A 206 -3.24 -19.86 -15.66
CA TYR A 206 -3.05 -19.65 -14.24
C TYR A 206 -2.00 -18.55 -13.96
N MET A 207 -0.86 -18.58 -14.65
CA MET A 207 0.18 -17.54 -14.56
C MET A 207 -0.32 -16.15 -14.94
N ARG A 208 -1.22 -16.05 -15.93
CA ARG A 208 -1.85 -14.78 -16.28
C ARG A 208 -2.58 -14.17 -15.08
N LEU A 209 -3.43 -14.95 -14.43
CA LEU A 209 -4.22 -14.46 -13.29
C LEU A 209 -3.32 -14.16 -12.09
N SER A 210 -2.40 -15.06 -11.75
CA SER A 210 -1.58 -14.97 -10.55
C SER A 210 -0.42 -13.98 -10.69
N ILE A 211 0.43 -14.16 -11.70
CA ILE A 211 1.68 -13.40 -11.86
C ILE A 211 1.45 -12.09 -12.60
N ILE A 212 0.53 -12.02 -13.57
CA ILE A 212 0.35 -10.78 -14.33
C ILE A 212 -0.68 -9.88 -13.65
N ASP A 213 -1.89 -10.37 -13.41
CA ASP A 213 -2.95 -9.54 -12.85
C ASP A 213 -2.74 -9.28 -11.35
N PHE A 214 -2.69 -10.32 -10.52
CA PHE A 214 -2.63 -10.14 -9.06
C PHE A 214 -1.31 -9.54 -8.58
N PHE A 215 -0.17 -9.86 -9.18
CA PHE A 215 1.10 -9.20 -8.85
C PHE A 215 1.04 -7.69 -9.11
N THR A 216 0.45 -7.26 -10.23
CA THR A 216 0.35 -5.83 -10.54
C THR A 216 -0.52 -5.10 -9.54
N TYR A 217 -1.63 -5.73 -9.14
CA TYR A 217 -2.45 -5.22 -8.05
C TYR A 217 -1.68 -5.20 -6.73
N ALA A 218 -0.89 -6.24 -6.41
CA ALA A 218 -0.09 -6.30 -5.20
C ALA A 218 0.93 -5.16 -5.13
N VAL A 219 1.67 -4.87 -6.21
CA VAL A 219 2.60 -3.74 -6.29
C VAL A 219 1.87 -2.41 -6.11
N ARG A 220 0.73 -2.22 -6.79
CA ARG A 220 -0.08 -0.99 -6.69
C ARG A 220 -0.56 -0.74 -5.27
N TYR A 221 -1.16 -1.74 -4.63
CA TYR A 221 -1.68 -1.63 -3.27
C TYR A 221 -0.56 -1.57 -2.22
N LEU A 222 0.60 -2.17 -2.47
CA LEU A 222 1.77 -2.01 -1.61
C LEU A 222 2.20 -0.55 -1.54
N VAL A 223 2.25 0.16 -2.67
CA VAL A 223 2.60 1.59 -2.66
C VAL A 223 1.56 2.41 -1.88
N TYR A 224 0.26 2.13 -2.05
CA TYR A 224 -0.78 2.79 -1.25
C TYR A 224 -0.67 2.48 0.24
N TYR A 225 -0.39 1.23 0.60
CA TYR A 225 -0.14 0.81 1.96
C TYR A 225 1.06 1.53 2.58
N LEU A 226 2.18 1.64 1.88
CA LEU A 226 3.36 2.35 2.38
C LEU A 226 3.08 3.83 2.64
N ALA A 227 2.33 4.48 1.74
CA ALA A 227 1.91 5.86 1.91
C ALA A 227 0.96 6.02 3.12
N ALA A 228 -0.01 5.12 3.29
CA ALA A 228 -0.92 5.10 4.43
C ALA A 228 -0.16 4.86 5.74
N LYS A 229 0.69 3.82 5.79
CA LYS A 229 1.54 3.47 6.94
C LYS A 229 2.33 4.69 7.42
N LYS A 230 2.96 5.44 6.51
CA LYS A 230 3.71 6.66 6.85
C LYS A 230 2.82 7.71 7.51
N ARG A 231 1.65 8.01 6.94
CA ARG A 231 0.70 8.99 7.50
C ARG A 231 0.21 8.59 8.89
N ILE A 232 -0.17 7.33 9.05
CA ILE A 232 -0.67 6.76 10.30
C ILE A 232 0.42 6.79 11.36
N GLN A 233 1.65 6.40 11.02
CA GLN A 233 2.77 6.41 11.94
C GLN A 233 3.02 7.82 12.47
N THR A 234 3.01 8.84 11.60
CA THR A 234 3.11 10.24 12.03
C THR A 234 1.98 10.64 12.96
N PHE A 235 0.74 10.21 12.68
CA PHE A 235 -0.42 10.46 13.55
C PHE A 235 -0.30 9.77 14.93
N LEU A 236 0.15 8.52 14.98
CA LEU A 236 0.28 7.77 16.23
C LEU A 236 1.39 8.30 17.14
N LEU A 237 2.39 8.99 16.56
CA LEU A 237 3.50 9.60 17.29
C LEU A 237 3.19 11.01 17.81
N LEU A 238 1.97 11.52 17.63
CA LEU A 238 1.55 12.80 18.20
C LEU A 238 1.43 12.73 19.74
N ASP A 239 1.67 13.88 20.37
CA ASP A 239 1.69 14.03 21.83
C ASP A 239 0.33 13.71 22.47
N GLU A 240 0.40 12.98 23.58
CA GLU A 240 -0.74 12.60 24.41
C GLU A 240 -0.96 13.62 25.54
N SER A 241 -2.20 13.67 26.05
CA SER A 241 -2.59 14.55 27.15
C SER A 241 -1.84 14.18 28.43
N GLU A 242 -1.41 15.18 29.20
CA GLU A 242 -0.68 14.98 30.47
C GLU A 242 -1.41 14.08 31.48
N ARG A 243 -2.76 13.99 31.39
CA ARG A 243 -3.57 13.15 32.27
C ARG A 243 -3.22 11.67 32.13
N ASP A 244 -2.86 11.22 30.92
CA ASP A 244 -2.43 9.84 30.66
C ASP A 244 -0.93 9.63 30.96
N ASN A 245 -0.08 10.63 30.72
CA ASN A 245 1.33 10.58 31.13
C ASN A 245 1.49 10.45 32.65
N ARG A 246 0.62 11.11 33.43
CA ARG A 246 0.58 10.94 34.89
C ARG A 246 0.15 9.53 35.28
N LEU A 247 -0.89 8.96 34.67
CA LEU A 247 -1.34 7.58 34.92
C LEU A 247 -0.28 6.52 34.53
N LEU A 248 0.48 6.73 33.46
CA LEU A 248 1.62 5.88 33.08
C LEU A 248 2.78 6.01 34.06
N SER A 249 3.06 7.22 34.58
CA SER A 249 4.07 7.40 35.63
C SER A 249 3.65 6.76 36.95
N THR A 250 2.38 6.89 37.34
CA THR A 250 1.84 6.30 38.57
C THR A 250 1.80 4.77 38.45
N SER A 251 1.34 4.21 37.34
CA SER A 251 1.36 2.74 37.14
C SER A 251 2.76 2.15 37.05
N MET A 252 3.74 2.85 36.46
CA MET A 252 5.14 2.42 36.53
C MET A 252 5.69 2.47 37.97
N ILE A 253 5.33 3.48 38.75
CA ILE A 253 5.69 3.57 40.17
C ILE A 253 5.01 2.44 40.97
N ASP A 254 3.74 2.14 40.71
CA ASP A 254 2.99 1.09 41.38
C ASP A 254 3.54 -0.31 41.04
N ILE A 255 3.89 -0.59 39.78
CA ILE A 255 4.56 -1.84 39.36
C ILE A 255 5.95 -1.97 40.00
N VAL A 256 6.70 -0.87 40.12
CA VAL A 256 7.98 -0.86 40.85
C VAL A 256 7.76 -1.09 42.34
N SER A 257 6.68 -0.61 42.94
CA SER A 257 6.35 -0.82 44.35
C SER A 257 5.86 -2.26 44.64
N ASP A 258 5.05 -2.85 43.76
CA ASP A 258 4.56 -4.24 43.87
C ASP A 258 5.69 -5.26 43.64
N GLY A 259 6.68 -4.90 42.81
CA GLY A 259 7.92 -5.67 42.66
C GLY A 259 8.84 -5.65 43.88
N TYR A 260 8.68 -4.67 44.79
CA TYR A 260 9.39 -4.60 46.06
C TYR A 260 8.59 -5.23 47.22
N SER A 261 7.26 -5.17 47.19
CA SER A 261 6.40 -5.70 48.27
C SER A 261 6.37 -7.24 48.37
N THR A 262 6.80 -7.95 47.32
CA THR A 262 6.80 -9.44 47.29
C THR A 262 8.10 -10.10 47.75
N LYS A 263 9.04 -9.36 48.38
CA LYS A 263 10.35 -9.92 48.79
C LYS A 263 10.84 -9.63 50.21
N GLU A 264 9.97 -9.19 51.12
CA GLU A 264 10.35 -9.00 52.54
C GLU A 264 9.63 -9.98 53.48
N GLU A 265 9.89 -11.27 53.29
CA GLU A 265 9.87 -12.26 54.37
C GLU A 265 10.82 -13.39 53.95
N ILE A 266 12.08 -13.33 54.41
CA ILE A 266 12.97 -14.44 54.80
C ILE A 266 14.35 -13.83 55.10
N HIS A 267 14.66 -13.83 56.39
CA HIS A 267 15.98 -13.78 57.06
C HIS A 267 17.18 -13.14 56.33
N GLU A 268 17.67 -12.06 56.93
CA GLU A 268 19.08 -11.65 56.88
C GLU A 268 20.00 -12.82 57.27
N ASP A 269 20.90 -13.18 56.36
CA ASP A 269 22.30 -13.38 56.72
C ASP A 269 23.23 -13.12 55.52
N LYS A 270 23.98 -12.01 55.67
CA LYS A 270 25.37 -11.79 55.26
C LYS A 270 25.77 -11.52 53.79
N ILE A 271 26.58 -10.45 53.72
CA ILE A 271 27.73 -10.11 52.82
C ILE A 271 27.35 -9.14 51.67
N ILE A 272 27.55 -7.81 51.79
CA ILE A 272 28.78 -6.97 51.93
C ILE A 272 29.17 -6.31 50.58
N ILE A 273 29.21 -4.96 50.65
CA ILE A 273 30.05 -3.99 49.91
C ILE A 273 29.52 -3.30 48.63
N ASP A 274 29.24 -2.02 48.87
CA ASP A 274 29.56 -0.78 48.14
C ASP A 274 28.99 -0.41 46.77
N LYS A 275 28.30 0.74 46.84
CA LYS A 275 28.13 1.82 45.85
C LYS A 275 29.44 2.22 45.13
N PRO A 276 29.38 3.17 44.17
CA PRO A 276 28.42 3.44 43.10
C PRO A 276 29.20 3.55 41.75
N ILE A 277 28.60 4.02 40.64
CA ILE A 277 29.14 5.11 39.79
C ILE A 277 28.29 5.33 38.53
N LYS A 278 28.07 6.62 38.26
CA LYS A 278 27.46 7.30 37.11
C LYS A 278 27.96 6.83 35.73
N THR A 279 27.12 6.93 34.71
CA THR A 279 27.48 7.62 33.44
C THR A 279 26.26 8.17 32.69
N SER A 280 26.51 9.31 32.06
CA SER A 280 25.62 10.27 31.40
C SER A 280 25.31 9.91 29.92
N PRO A 281 24.46 10.69 29.22
CA PRO A 281 23.83 10.31 27.96
C PRO A 281 24.65 10.76 26.73
N SER A 282 24.83 9.84 25.78
CA SER A 282 25.26 10.07 24.39
C SER A 282 25.09 8.72 23.70
N VAL A 283 24.24 8.52 22.68
CA VAL A 283 24.46 8.94 21.30
C VAL A 283 23.10 8.91 20.58
N VAL A 284 22.48 10.07 20.40
CA VAL A 284 21.48 10.31 19.34
C VAL A 284 21.65 11.76 18.90
N CYS A 285 22.52 12.02 17.92
CA CYS A 285 22.21 12.93 16.82
C CYS A 285 23.33 12.96 15.78
N ASN A 286 22.90 13.06 14.51
CA ASN A 286 23.65 13.47 13.32
C ASN A 286 24.29 12.35 12.48
N LEU A 287 23.54 11.86 11.49
CA LEU A 287 23.63 12.40 10.13
C LEU A 287 22.45 11.92 9.26
N LYS A 288 21.53 12.86 9.06
CA LYS A 288 20.70 12.97 7.85
C LYS A 288 21.62 13.06 6.62
N GLN A 289 21.02 12.84 5.45
CA GLN A 289 21.46 13.24 4.11
C GLN A 289 22.30 12.22 3.32
N ALA A 290 21.63 11.28 2.64
CA ALA A 290 21.98 10.89 1.27
C ALA A 290 20.83 10.14 0.58
N CYS A 291 20.18 10.84 -0.35
CA CYS A 291 19.80 10.34 -1.68
C CYS A 291 18.81 9.16 -1.79
N TRP A 292 17.50 9.46 -1.79
CA TRP A 292 16.49 8.65 -2.50
C TRP A 292 15.47 9.53 -3.25
N ASP A 293 15.86 10.74 -3.62
CA ASP A 293 15.14 11.57 -4.58
C ASP A 293 15.91 11.60 -5.89
N GLN A 294 15.77 10.53 -6.68
CA GLN A 294 15.80 10.50 -8.15
C GLN A 294 15.65 9.04 -8.60
N PHE A 295 14.73 8.83 -9.56
CA PHE A 295 14.27 7.59 -10.24
C PHE A 295 12.99 6.92 -9.71
#